data_AF-A0A543FKE2-F1
#
_entry.id   AF-A0A543FKE2-F1
#
_cell.length_a   1.000
_cell.length_b   1.000
_cell.length_c   1.000
_cell.angle_alpha   90.00
_cell.angle_beta   90.00
_cell.angle_gamma   90.00
#
_symmetry.space_group_name_H-M   'P 1'
#
loop_
_entity.id
_entity.type
_entity.pdbx_description
1 polymer ?
#
loop_
_entity_poly.entity_id
_entity_poly.type
_entity_poly.pdbx_seq_one_letter_code
_entity_poly.pdbx_strand_id
1 'polypeptide(L)'
;MSAPASATPPTVGTGATPTASQLALRELQKRFTPEKQVEFLQTTASRILTQTGLIGTVLAAGGLVAVSTVLTNPVSFGWMVAAVGLSTLAVLLALLTQVTWLRKIRIGDITEVQKWFERYKSWRGYFLAAATWILVAAFVAAVVAVGTALWGRTVQPTFDATVSITPGEVPSPDTYTVKANFTVPPAGGGDDQFTLTIETGTKTVASTQKHAVADAAITVTLEAAGLPTTTQVIVTGKSDGWTCTATIGSAEVDGTSCVQD
;
A
#
# COMPACT_ATOMS: atom_id res chain seq x y z
N MET A 1 75.01 43.21 -46.26
CA MET A 1 74.82 41.78 -45.92
C MET A 1 74.50 41.72 -44.44
N SER A 2 73.21 41.63 -44.10
CA SER A 2 72.74 41.63 -42.71
C SER A 2 72.65 40.18 -42.21
N ALA A 3 73.24 39.90 -41.05
CA ALA A 3 73.23 38.58 -40.44
C ALA A 3 71.79 38.15 -40.05
N PRO A 4 71.43 36.87 -40.18
CA PRO A 4 70.13 36.38 -39.76
C PRO A 4 70.01 36.44 -38.24
N ALA A 5 68.88 36.96 -37.76
CA ALA A 5 68.53 37.02 -36.35
C ALA A 5 68.46 35.60 -35.76
N SER A 6 69.28 35.33 -34.74
CA SER A 6 69.26 34.08 -33.98
C SER A 6 67.91 33.91 -33.31
N ALA A 7 67.08 32.98 -33.81
CA ALA A 7 65.84 32.59 -33.17
C ALA A 7 66.16 31.84 -31.86
N THR A 8 65.78 32.43 -30.73
CA THR A 8 65.86 31.78 -29.42
C THR A 8 65.01 30.49 -29.46
N PRO A 9 65.55 29.32 -29.12
CA PRO A 9 64.77 28.08 -29.12
C PRO A 9 63.59 28.20 -28.14
N PRO A 10 62.41 27.69 -28.48
CA PRO A 10 61.25 27.76 -27.60
C PRO A 10 61.56 27.06 -26.29
N THR A 11 61.40 27.77 -25.18
CA THR A 11 61.52 27.21 -23.83
C THR A 11 60.46 26.14 -23.66
N VAL A 12 60.86 24.88 -23.74
CA VAL A 12 59.98 23.74 -23.45
C VAL A 12 59.69 23.78 -21.96
N GLY A 13 58.54 24.32 -21.57
CA GLY A 13 58.09 24.26 -20.19
C GLY A 13 57.97 22.80 -19.78
N THR A 14 58.83 22.35 -18.86
CA THR A 14 58.67 21.06 -18.17
C THR A 14 57.40 21.14 -17.35
N GLY A 15 56.27 20.75 -17.95
CA GLY A 15 54.99 20.64 -17.28
C GLY A 15 55.12 19.71 -16.07
N ALA A 16 54.37 20.01 -15.01
CA ALA A 16 54.31 19.17 -13.82
C ALA A 16 54.01 17.71 -14.21
N THR A 17 54.68 16.76 -13.54
CA THR A 17 54.46 15.34 -13.75
C THR A 17 52.97 15.01 -13.58
N PRO A 18 52.33 14.34 -14.56
CA PRO A 18 50.91 14.05 -14.50
C PRO A 18 50.60 13.19 -13.28
N THR A 19 49.56 13.58 -12.54
CA THR A 19 49.11 12.83 -11.36
C THR A 19 48.42 11.52 -11.77
N ALA A 20 48.42 10.53 -10.88
CA ALA A 20 47.84 9.20 -11.16
C ALA A 20 46.35 9.27 -11.59
N SER A 21 45.59 10.22 -11.05
CA SER A 21 44.21 10.47 -11.45
C SER A 21 44.08 11.00 -12.88
N GLN A 22 45.03 11.84 -13.35
CA GLN A 22 45.06 12.34 -14.72
C GLN A 22 45.44 11.24 -15.72
N LEU A 23 46.37 10.34 -15.36
CA LEU A 23 46.69 9.16 -16.15
C LEU A 23 45.48 8.23 -16.29
N ALA A 24 44.76 7.96 -15.18
CA ALA A 24 43.53 7.17 -15.21
C ALA A 24 42.44 7.83 -16.07
N LEU A 25 42.28 9.15 -16.00
CA LEU A 25 41.32 9.89 -16.82
C LEU A 25 41.66 9.81 -18.31
N ARG A 26 42.96 9.84 -18.66
CA ARG A 26 43.45 9.72 -20.04
C ARG A 26 43.19 8.34 -20.63
N GLU A 27 43.37 7.30 -19.82
CA GLU A 27 43.02 5.92 -20.17
C GLU A 27 41.50 5.76 -20.42
N LEU A 28 40.69 6.40 -19.58
CA LEU A 28 39.22 6.44 -19.73
C LEU A 28 38.81 7.22 -20.97
N GLN A 29 39.43 8.37 -21.27
CA GLN A 29 39.14 9.16 -22.47
C GLN A 29 39.36 8.38 -23.76
N LYS A 30 40.40 7.54 -23.84
CA LYS A 30 40.63 6.66 -25.00
C LYS A 30 39.49 5.66 -25.23
N ARG A 31 38.73 5.30 -24.20
CA ARG A 31 37.58 4.38 -24.28
C ARG A 31 36.26 5.09 -24.58
N PHE A 32 36.18 6.41 -24.41
CA PHE A 32 35.00 7.22 -24.70
C PHE A 32 35.04 7.75 -26.13
N THR A 33 34.84 6.86 -27.12
CA THR A 33 34.51 7.31 -28.48
C THR A 33 33.08 7.86 -28.51
N PRO A 34 32.75 8.82 -29.40
CA PRO A 34 31.39 9.34 -29.53
C PRO A 34 30.35 8.24 -29.80
N GLU A 35 30.73 7.20 -30.53
CA GLU A 35 29.90 6.00 -30.77
C GLU A 35 29.57 5.25 -29.47
N LYS A 36 30.57 5.05 -28.60
CA LYS A 36 30.38 4.40 -27.29
C LYS A 36 29.49 5.23 -26.36
N GLN A 37 29.52 6.56 -26.46
CA GLN A 37 28.66 7.43 -25.66
C GLN A 37 27.18 7.27 -26.03
N VAL A 38 26.86 7.20 -27.33
CA VAL A 38 25.47 7.00 -27.79
C VAL A 38 24.96 5.60 -27.43
N GLU A 39 25.80 4.57 -27.62
CA GLU A 39 25.48 3.19 -27.23
C GLU A 39 25.20 3.07 -25.72
N PHE A 40 26.03 3.74 -24.89
CA PHE A 40 25.84 3.77 -23.45
C PHE A 40 24.56 4.50 -23.03
N LEU A 41 24.23 5.61 -23.70
CA LEU A 41 22.98 6.34 -23.44
C LEU A 41 21.75 5.50 -23.80
N GLN A 42 21.74 4.82 -24.95
CA GLN A 42 20.63 3.96 -25.35
C GLN A 42 20.43 2.78 -24.40
N THR A 43 21.51 2.09 -24.04
CA THR A 43 21.44 0.94 -23.11
C THR A 43 21.05 1.35 -21.70
N THR A 44 21.49 2.53 -21.25
CA THR A 44 21.07 3.06 -19.94
C THR A 44 19.61 3.48 -19.97
N ALA A 45 19.16 4.16 -21.03
CA ALA A 45 17.77 4.56 -21.20
C ALA A 45 16.81 3.36 -21.26
N SER A 46 17.17 2.30 -22.00
CA SER A 46 16.33 1.10 -22.12
C SER A 46 16.23 0.34 -20.79
N ARG A 47 17.31 0.24 -20.02
CA ARG A 47 17.30 -0.35 -18.66
C ARG A 47 16.45 0.45 -17.70
N ILE A 48 16.55 1.78 -17.73
CA ILE A 48 15.71 2.65 -16.89
C ILE A 48 14.25 2.44 -17.26
N LEU A 49 13.89 2.52 -18.54
CA LEU A 49 12.50 2.34 -19.00
C LEU A 49 11.92 0.97 -18.62
N THR A 50 12.69 -0.11 -18.77
CA THR A 50 12.23 -1.46 -18.38
C THR A 50 12.09 -1.61 -16.87
N GLN A 51 13.02 -1.09 -16.08
CA GLN A 51 12.92 -1.13 -14.62
C GLN A 51 11.77 -0.26 -14.10
N THR A 52 11.63 0.97 -14.61
CA THR A 52 10.53 1.86 -14.20
C THR A 52 9.18 1.32 -14.65
N GLY A 53 9.09 0.74 -15.85
CA GLY A 53 7.89 0.09 -16.35
C GLY A 53 7.47 -1.09 -15.47
N LEU A 54 8.43 -1.96 -15.12
CA LEU A 54 8.18 -3.13 -14.27
C LEU A 54 7.72 -2.73 -12.87
N ILE A 55 8.39 -1.75 -12.25
CA ILE A 55 7.98 -1.18 -10.97
C ILE A 55 6.59 -0.57 -11.07
N GLY A 56 6.30 0.19 -12.14
CA GLY A 56 5.00 0.78 -12.40
C GLY A 56 3.88 -0.25 -12.51
N THR A 57 4.10 -1.34 -13.24
CA THR A 57 3.13 -2.45 -13.33
C THR A 57 2.92 -3.17 -12.01
N VAL A 58 3.97 -3.40 -11.23
CA VAL A 58 3.87 -4.03 -9.92
C VAL A 58 3.12 -3.12 -8.94
N LEU A 59 3.39 -1.81 -8.96
CA LEU A 59 2.66 -0.84 -8.15
C LEU A 59 1.19 -0.73 -8.57
N ALA A 60 0.91 -0.74 -9.88
CA ALA A 60 -0.46 -0.65 -10.38
C ALA A 60 -1.26 -1.91 -10.01
N ALA A 61 -0.68 -3.10 -10.18
CA ALA A 61 -1.29 -4.37 -9.80
C ALA A 61 -1.48 -4.47 -8.27
N GLY A 62 -0.46 -4.11 -7.48
CA GLY A 62 -0.53 -4.12 -6.02
C GLY A 62 -1.49 -3.05 -5.47
N GLY A 63 -1.54 -1.88 -6.09
CA GLY A 63 -2.44 -0.79 -5.73
C GLY A 63 -3.90 -1.17 -5.93
N LEU A 64 -4.25 -1.80 -7.06
CA LEU A 64 -5.62 -2.25 -7.34
C LEU A 64 -6.16 -3.24 -6.31
N VAL A 65 -5.31 -4.15 -5.82
CA VAL A 65 -5.70 -5.16 -4.82
C VAL A 65 -5.76 -4.58 -3.40
N ALA A 66 -4.97 -3.54 -3.11
CA ALA A 66 -4.91 -2.92 -1.80
C ALA A 66 -5.99 -1.86 -1.54
N VAL A 67 -6.55 -1.23 -2.59
CA VAL A 67 -7.50 -0.12 -2.42
C VAL A 67 -8.74 -0.53 -1.62
N SER A 68 -9.31 -1.71 -1.86
CA SER A 68 -10.53 -2.17 -1.17
C SER A 68 -10.31 -2.45 0.32
N THR A 69 -9.11 -2.88 0.72
CA THR A 69 -8.78 -3.22 2.11
C THR A 69 -8.15 -2.07 2.89
N VAL A 70 -7.48 -1.13 2.20
CA VAL A 70 -6.86 0.03 2.85
C VAL A 70 -7.87 1.13 3.14
N LEU A 71 -8.93 1.27 2.33
CA LEU A 71 -9.97 2.29 2.55
C LEU A 71 -10.79 2.06 3.82
N THR A 72 -10.91 0.82 4.30
CA THR A 72 -11.69 0.47 5.49
C THR A 72 -10.93 0.72 6.80
N ASN A 73 -9.60 0.82 6.78
CA ASN A 73 -8.81 1.05 7.99
C ASN A 73 -8.11 2.43 7.95
N PRO A 74 -8.50 3.41 8.80
CA PRO A 74 -7.97 4.77 8.76
C PRO A 74 -6.47 4.82 9.04
N VAL A 75 -5.94 3.87 9.82
CA VAL A 75 -4.50 3.78 10.13
C VAL A 75 -3.73 3.35 8.88
N SER A 76 -4.19 2.30 8.18
CA SER A 76 -3.57 1.83 6.94
C SER A 76 -3.61 2.88 5.84
N PHE A 77 -4.71 3.66 5.76
CA PHE A 77 -4.83 4.78 4.83
C PHE A 77 -3.77 5.86 5.08
N GLY A 78 -3.55 6.24 6.34
CA GLY A 78 -2.52 7.23 6.70
C GLY A 78 -1.11 6.82 6.26
N TRP A 79 -0.74 5.54 6.46
CA TRP A 79 0.55 5.00 6.02
C TRP A 79 0.67 4.90 4.50
N MET A 80 -0.41 4.59 3.79
CA MET A 80 -0.44 4.60 2.32
C MET A 80 -0.18 6.00 1.77
N VAL A 81 -0.86 7.02 2.30
CA VAL A 81 -0.65 8.42 1.89
C VAL A 81 0.77 8.87 2.18
N ALA A 82 1.33 8.52 3.34
CA ALA A 82 2.72 8.80 3.68
C ALA A 82 3.71 8.14 2.72
N ALA A 83 3.49 6.88 2.36
CA ALA A 83 4.34 6.15 1.41
C ALA A 83 4.30 6.79 0.01
N VAL A 84 3.11 7.13 -0.49
CA VAL A 84 2.94 7.82 -1.78
C VAL A 84 3.60 9.19 -1.75
N GLY A 85 3.39 9.96 -0.68
CA GLY A 85 4.03 11.27 -0.50
C GLY A 85 5.56 11.20 -0.50
N LEU A 86 6.13 10.27 0.27
CA LEU A 86 7.59 10.07 0.33
C LEU A 86 8.17 9.61 -1.01
N SER A 87 7.49 8.73 -1.73
CA SER A 87 7.94 8.29 -3.05
C SER A 87 7.94 9.44 -4.07
N THR A 88 6.90 10.27 -4.05
CA THR A 88 6.78 11.45 -4.94
C THR A 88 7.86 12.48 -4.61
N LEU A 89 8.14 12.71 -3.32
CA LEU A 89 9.20 13.59 -2.87
C LEU A 89 10.58 13.09 -3.33
N ALA A 90 10.84 11.79 -3.24
CA ALA A 90 12.10 11.19 -3.70
C ALA A 90 12.30 11.37 -5.22
N VAL A 91 11.25 11.19 -6.01
CA VAL A 91 11.29 11.41 -7.47
C VAL A 91 11.52 12.90 -7.80
N LEU A 92 10.85 13.82 -7.09
CA LEU A 92 11.07 15.25 -7.26
C LEU A 92 12.52 15.67 -6.92
N LEU A 93 13.08 15.13 -5.84
CA LEU A 93 14.49 15.33 -5.47
C LEU A 93 15.43 14.82 -6.57
N ALA A 94 15.17 13.64 -7.12
CA ALA A 94 15.95 13.09 -8.23
C ALA A 94 15.88 13.99 -9.47
N LEU A 95 14.68 14.45 -9.86
CA LEU A 95 14.48 15.36 -11.00
C LEU A 95 15.17 16.71 -10.80
N LEU A 96 15.08 17.30 -9.61
CA LEU A 96 15.75 18.56 -9.26
C LEU A 96 17.28 18.46 -9.42
N THR A 97 17.88 17.32 -9.06
CA THR A 97 19.32 17.10 -9.24
C THR A 97 19.74 16.94 -10.71
N GLN A 98 18.83 16.47 -11.58
CA GLN A 98 19.09 16.37 -13.03
C GLN A 98 18.92 17.71 -13.74
N VAL A 99 17.87 18.48 -13.44
CA VAL A 99 17.56 19.75 -14.14
C VAL A 99 18.62 20.83 -13.86
N THR A 100 19.19 20.84 -12.66
CA THR A 100 20.25 21.80 -12.29
C THR A 100 21.54 21.62 -13.09
N TRP A 101 21.77 20.45 -13.69
CA TRP A 101 22.96 20.16 -14.50
C TRP A 101 23.02 20.93 -15.83
N LEU A 102 21.89 21.33 -16.40
CA LEU A 102 21.82 21.96 -17.72
C LEU A 102 22.10 23.47 -17.71
N ARG A 103 22.20 24.11 -16.53
CA ARG A 103 22.40 25.56 -16.44
C ARG A 103 23.88 25.94 -16.38
N LYS A 104 24.41 26.36 -17.54
CA LYS A 104 25.60 27.21 -17.76
C LYS A 104 26.93 26.70 -17.18
N ILE A 105 27.65 25.89 -17.96
CA ILE A 105 29.11 25.79 -17.84
C ILE A 105 29.72 26.59 -18.99
N ARG A 106 30.47 27.66 -18.66
CA ARG A 106 31.33 28.33 -19.64
C ARG A 106 32.54 27.43 -19.87
N ILE A 107 32.65 26.87 -21.07
CA ILE A 107 33.67 25.86 -21.43
C ILE A 107 35.10 26.47 -21.55
N GLY A 108 35.24 27.79 -21.34
CA GLY A 108 36.50 28.51 -21.58
C GLY A 108 37.59 28.31 -20.52
N ASP A 109 37.28 27.86 -19.29
CA ASP A 109 38.27 27.74 -18.21
C ASP A 109 38.21 26.34 -17.54
N ILE A 110 39.27 25.55 -17.76
CA ILE A 110 39.40 24.18 -17.24
C ILE A 110 39.51 24.15 -15.71
N THR A 111 40.11 25.18 -15.10
CA THR A 111 40.28 25.22 -13.63
C THR A 111 38.97 25.53 -12.92
N GLU A 112 38.12 26.35 -13.53
CA GLU A 112 36.77 26.62 -13.05
C GLU A 112 35.89 25.37 -13.16
N VAL A 113 35.99 24.64 -14.27
CA VAL A 113 35.30 23.35 -14.47
C VAL A 113 35.74 22.33 -13.42
N GLN A 114 37.03 22.24 -13.08
CA GLN A 114 37.52 21.28 -12.09
C GLN A 114 37.02 21.58 -10.67
N LYS A 115 37.08 22.86 -10.22
CA LYS A 115 36.54 23.27 -8.92
C LYS A 115 35.03 23.08 -8.84
N TRP A 116 34.32 23.36 -9.93
CA TRP A 116 32.89 23.09 -10.04
C TRP A 116 32.59 21.60 -9.91
N PHE A 117 33.37 20.74 -10.58
CA PHE A 117 33.19 19.29 -10.56
C PHE A 117 33.39 18.68 -9.17
N GLU A 118 34.41 19.12 -8.42
CA GLU A 118 34.64 18.64 -7.06
C GLU A 118 33.50 19.04 -6.12
N ARG A 119 33.02 20.29 -6.22
CA ARG A 119 31.89 20.78 -5.41
C ARG A 119 30.57 20.12 -5.82
N TYR A 120 30.40 19.82 -7.10
CA TYR A 120 29.23 19.11 -7.62
C TYR A 120 29.22 17.64 -7.17
N LYS A 121 30.37 16.96 -7.16
CA LYS A 121 30.50 15.57 -6.72
C LYS A 121 30.09 15.40 -5.25
N SER A 122 30.54 16.28 -4.36
CA SER A 122 30.17 16.21 -2.95
C SER A 122 28.68 16.49 -2.76
N TRP A 123 28.15 17.55 -3.37
CA TRP A 123 26.74 17.93 -3.24
C TRP A 123 25.79 16.86 -3.79
N ARG A 124 26.07 16.33 -4.99
CA ARG A 124 25.28 15.27 -5.61
C ARG A 124 25.35 13.96 -4.81
N GLY A 125 26.51 13.66 -4.20
CA GLY A 125 26.65 12.52 -3.31
C GLY A 125 25.69 12.59 -2.11
N TYR A 126 25.58 13.75 -1.46
CA TYR A 126 24.64 13.95 -0.36
C TYR A 126 23.17 13.82 -0.80
N PHE A 127 22.79 14.40 -1.93
CA PHE A 127 21.42 14.31 -2.44
C PHE A 127 21.05 12.89 -2.89
N LEU A 128 21.96 12.17 -3.54
CA LEU A 128 21.73 10.76 -3.91
C LEU A 128 21.63 9.88 -2.67
N ALA A 129 22.48 10.10 -1.66
CA ALA A 129 22.40 9.37 -0.40
C ALA A 129 21.06 9.66 0.31
N ALA A 130 20.66 10.93 0.41
CA ALA A 130 19.38 11.33 1.01
C ALA A 130 18.18 10.73 0.26
N ALA A 131 18.17 10.77 -1.07
CA ALA A 131 17.11 10.16 -1.89
C ALA A 131 17.04 8.65 -1.69
N THR A 132 18.20 7.98 -1.56
CA THR A 132 18.26 6.54 -1.27
C THR A 132 17.65 6.23 0.09
N TRP A 133 17.99 6.99 1.13
CA TRP A 133 17.42 6.82 2.46
C TRP A 133 15.90 7.07 2.50
N ILE A 134 15.42 8.10 1.80
CA ILE A 134 13.98 8.38 1.69
C ILE A 134 13.25 7.23 0.97
N LEU A 135 13.84 6.67 -0.08
CA LEU A 135 13.28 5.50 -0.78
C LEU A 135 13.19 4.27 0.13
N VAL A 136 14.22 4.00 0.93
CA VAL A 136 14.20 2.91 1.92
C VAL A 136 13.10 3.15 2.95
N ALA A 137 12.96 4.37 3.47
CA ALA A 137 11.90 4.70 4.42
C ALA A 137 10.49 4.53 3.80
N ALA A 138 10.29 4.96 2.55
CA ALA A 138 9.04 4.78 1.82
C ALA A 138 8.70 3.29 1.63
N PHE A 139 9.71 2.46 1.31
CA PHE A 139 9.53 1.02 1.18
C PHE A 139 9.12 0.38 2.51
N VAL A 140 9.79 0.73 3.61
CA VAL A 140 9.43 0.23 4.95
C VAL A 140 8.00 0.63 5.32
N ALA A 141 7.60 1.88 5.07
CA ALA A 141 6.24 2.34 5.32
C ALA A 141 5.20 1.55 4.50
N ALA A 142 5.49 1.25 3.23
CA ALA A 142 4.61 0.44 2.38
C ALA A 142 4.47 -1.00 2.91
N VAL A 143 5.57 -1.63 3.36
CA VAL A 143 5.54 -2.97 3.95
C VAL A 143 4.69 -2.99 5.23
N VAL A 144 4.82 -1.98 6.09
CA VAL A 144 4.02 -1.85 7.31
C VAL A 144 2.53 -1.64 6.99
N ALA A 145 2.20 -0.83 5.98
CA ALA A 145 0.83 -0.64 5.54
C ALA A 145 0.18 -1.96 5.05
N VAL A 146 0.92 -2.75 4.27
CA VAL A 146 0.44 -4.07 3.81
C VAL A 146 0.33 -5.04 4.99
N GLY A 147 1.32 -5.07 5.88
CA GLY A 147 1.30 -5.93 7.06
C GLY A 147 0.09 -5.67 7.97
N THR A 148 -0.21 -4.39 8.24
CA THR A 148 -1.38 -3.99 9.04
C THR A 148 -2.70 -4.30 8.35
N ALA A 149 -2.79 -4.10 7.02
CA ALA A 149 -3.98 -4.45 6.25
C ALA A 149 -4.24 -5.97 6.19
N LEU A 150 -3.19 -6.79 6.24
CA LEU A 150 -3.32 -8.26 6.25
C LEU A 150 -3.64 -8.81 7.64
N TRP A 151 -3.09 -8.22 8.71
CA TRP A 151 -3.40 -8.60 10.08
C TRP A 151 -4.83 -8.23 10.50
N GLY A 152 -5.42 -7.20 9.89
CA GLY A 152 -6.79 -6.78 10.17
C GLY A 152 -7.88 -7.46 9.33
N ARG A 153 -7.60 -8.57 8.62
CA ARG A 153 -8.66 -9.30 7.90
C ARG A 153 -9.61 -9.97 8.88
N THR A 154 -10.62 -9.24 9.33
CA THR A 154 -11.83 -9.81 9.92
C THR A 154 -12.48 -10.69 8.87
N VAL A 155 -12.46 -12.00 9.09
CA VAL A 155 -13.20 -12.96 8.28
C VAL A 155 -14.67 -12.55 8.35
N GLN A 156 -15.29 -12.27 7.21
CA GLN A 156 -16.70 -11.91 7.16
C GLN A 156 -17.51 -13.03 7.85
N PRO A 157 -18.28 -12.72 8.91
CA PRO A 157 -19.06 -13.74 9.58
C PRO A 157 -20.09 -14.32 8.61
N THR A 158 -20.22 -15.65 8.60
CA THR A 158 -21.25 -16.30 7.78
C THR A 158 -22.53 -16.38 8.58
N PHE A 159 -23.55 -15.65 8.13
CA PHE A 159 -24.86 -15.65 8.75
C PHE A 159 -25.75 -16.74 8.12
N ASP A 160 -26.09 -17.77 8.88
CA ASP A 160 -27.02 -18.82 8.45
C ASP A 160 -28.23 -18.91 9.39
N ALA A 161 -29.21 -18.02 9.17
CA ALA A 161 -30.48 -18.10 9.88
C ALA A 161 -31.35 -19.20 9.26
N THR A 162 -31.34 -20.38 9.87
CA THR A 162 -32.29 -21.42 9.53
C THR A 162 -33.59 -21.21 10.31
N VAL A 163 -34.70 -20.91 9.64
CA VAL A 163 -36.02 -20.81 10.25
C VAL A 163 -36.69 -22.17 10.22
N SER A 164 -36.90 -22.78 11.40
CA SER A 164 -37.74 -23.97 11.52
C SER A 164 -39.09 -23.58 12.08
N ILE A 165 -40.14 -23.67 11.26
CA ILE A 165 -41.51 -23.52 11.75
C ILE A 165 -41.96 -24.87 12.27
N THR A 166 -41.98 -24.97 13.59
CA THR A 166 -42.70 -26.05 14.25
C THR A 166 -44.10 -25.53 14.54
N PRO A 167 -45.17 -26.16 13.99
CA PRO A 167 -46.52 -25.88 14.43
C PRO A 167 -46.57 -26.09 15.95
N GLY A 168 -47.06 -25.08 16.68
CA GLY A 168 -47.05 -25.12 18.14
C GLY A 168 -47.76 -26.37 18.68
N GLU A 169 -47.22 -26.93 19.77
CA GLU A 169 -47.84 -28.03 20.53
C GLU A 169 -49.19 -27.60 21.15
N VAL A 170 -49.48 -26.29 21.15
CA VAL A 170 -50.77 -25.71 21.52
C VAL A 170 -51.53 -25.35 20.24
N PRO A 171 -52.78 -25.82 20.05
CA PRO A 171 -53.53 -25.66 18.81
C PRO A 171 -54.05 -24.23 18.65
N SER A 172 -53.17 -23.31 18.27
CA SER A 172 -53.54 -22.01 17.71
C SER A 172 -53.02 -21.94 16.28
N PRO A 173 -53.90 -21.98 15.26
CA PRO A 173 -53.51 -22.03 13.85
C PRO A 173 -52.72 -20.80 13.37
N ASP A 174 -52.66 -19.74 14.19
CA ASP A 174 -52.10 -18.44 13.79
C ASP A 174 -50.73 -18.13 14.40
N THR A 175 -50.08 -19.11 15.05
CA THR A 175 -48.79 -18.92 15.71
C THR A 175 -47.70 -19.82 15.18
N TYR A 176 -46.48 -19.28 15.05
CA TYR A 176 -45.28 -20.03 14.68
C TYR A 176 -44.15 -19.84 15.69
N THR A 177 -43.23 -20.81 15.71
CA THR A 177 -41.96 -20.71 16.43
C THR A 177 -40.85 -20.36 15.46
N VAL A 178 -40.06 -19.34 15.79
CA VAL A 178 -38.84 -19.01 15.07
C VAL A 178 -37.67 -19.55 15.84
N LYS A 179 -36.93 -20.45 15.21
CA LYS A 179 -35.57 -20.80 15.62
C LYS A 179 -34.62 -20.04 14.71
N ALA A 180 -33.63 -19.37 15.28
CA ALA A 180 -32.56 -18.74 14.51
C ALA A 180 -31.23 -19.32 14.97
N ASN A 181 -30.45 -19.85 14.04
CA ASN A 181 -29.07 -20.23 14.28
C ASN A 181 -28.16 -19.11 13.80
N PHE A 182 -27.11 -18.83 14.56
CA PHE A 182 -26.08 -17.88 14.17
C PHE A 182 -24.73 -18.55 14.38
N THR A 183 -23.87 -18.52 13.37
CA THR A 183 -22.52 -19.08 13.45
C THR A 183 -21.48 -17.99 13.22
N VAL A 184 -20.77 -17.61 14.28
CA VAL A 184 -19.63 -16.68 14.15
C VAL A 184 -18.38 -17.52 13.91
N PRO A 185 -17.59 -17.29 12.85
CA PRO A 185 -16.26 -17.88 12.77
C PRO A 185 -15.43 -17.43 13.99
N PRO A 186 -14.43 -18.22 14.41
CA PRO A 186 -13.61 -17.88 15.56
C PRO A 186 -13.00 -16.48 15.37
N ALA A 187 -13.25 -15.60 16.33
CA ALA A 187 -12.59 -14.30 16.40
C ALA A 187 -11.09 -14.54 16.59
N GLY A 188 -10.26 -13.92 15.76
CA GLY A 188 -8.80 -14.11 15.76
C GLY A 188 -8.06 -13.55 16.98
N GLY A 189 -8.71 -13.45 18.15
CA GLY A 189 -8.05 -13.12 19.42
C GLY A 189 -8.70 -12.00 20.25
N GLY A 190 -10.00 -12.03 20.50
CA GLY A 190 -10.69 -11.07 21.39
C GLY A 190 -11.84 -11.68 22.19
N ASP A 191 -12.17 -11.05 23.33
CA ASP A 191 -13.39 -11.29 24.12
C ASP A 191 -14.62 -10.72 23.37
N ASP A 192 -14.87 -11.20 22.15
CA ASP A 192 -15.96 -10.71 21.33
C ASP A 192 -17.31 -11.04 22.00
N GLN A 193 -18.10 -10.01 22.26
CA GLN A 193 -19.48 -10.17 22.70
C GLN A 193 -20.37 -10.29 21.49
N PHE A 194 -21.12 -11.39 21.43
CA PHE A 194 -22.12 -11.63 20.42
C PHE A 194 -23.51 -11.49 21.03
N THR A 195 -24.36 -10.63 20.44
CA THR A 195 -25.74 -10.44 20.87
C THR A 195 -26.68 -10.80 19.71
N LEU A 196 -27.63 -11.69 19.97
CA LEU A 196 -28.67 -12.08 19.04
C LEU A 196 -30.03 -11.63 19.59
N THR A 197 -30.76 -10.84 18.82
CA THR A 197 -32.11 -10.37 19.15
C THR A 197 -33.11 -10.82 18.10
N ILE A 198 -34.31 -11.16 18.56
CA ILE A 198 -35.49 -11.39 17.72
C ILE A 198 -36.47 -10.26 18.01
N GLU A 199 -36.84 -9.52 16.98
CA GLU A 199 -37.72 -8.37 17.05
C GLU A 199 -38.96 -8.59 16.20
N THR A 200 -40.10 -8.17 16.71
CA THR A 200 -41.36 -8.07 15.96
C THR A 200 -41.85 -6.64 16.01
N GLY A 201 -41.84 -5.96 14.87
CA GLY A 201 -42.09 -4.52 14.83
C GLY A 201 -41.04 -3.77 15.65
N THR A 202 -41.46 -3.11 16.73
CA THR A 202 -40.58 -2.36 17.65
C THR A 202 -40.28 -3.07 18.97
N LYS A 203 -40.73 -4.32 19.12
CA LYS A 203 -40.61 -5.08 20.37
C LYS A 203 -39.62 -6.22 20.22
N THR A 204 -38.61 -6.25 21.08
CA THR A 204 -37.72 -7.41 21.25
C THR A 204 -38.50 -8.53 21.96
N VAL A 205 -38.63 -9.67 21.29
CA VAL A 205 -39.36 -10.85 21.78
C VAL A 205 -38.41 -11.81 22.49
N ALA A 206 -37.19 -11.94 21.99
CA ALA A 206 -36.14 -12.74 22.59
C ALA A 206 -34.78 -12.07 22.38
N SER A 207 -33.88 -12.23 23.35
CA SER A 207 -32.51 -11.73 23.26
C SER A 207 -31.59 -12.69 23.99
N THR A 208 -30.44 -12.97 23.42
CA THR A 208 -29.38 -13.72 24.08
C THR A 208 -28.02 -13.09 23.78
N GLN A 209 -27.11 -13.22 24.73
CA GLN A 209 -25.75 -12.73 24.61
C GLN A 209 -24.80 -13.87 24.95
N LYS A 210 -23.78 -14.05 24.13
CA LYS A 210 -22.76 -15.07 24.32
C LYS A 210 -21.39 -14.46 24.05
N HIS A 211 -20.44 -14.80 24.90
CA HIS A 211 -19.05 -14.43 24.70
C HIS A 211 -18.38 -15.46 23.79
N ALA A 212 -17.55 -14.98 22.86
CA ALA A 212 -16.66 -15.83 22.10
C ALA A 212 -15.73 -16.58 23.06
N VAL A 213 -15.67 -17.89 22.91
CA VAL A 213 -14.57 -18.67 23.47
C VAL A 213 -13.54 -18.78 22.36
N ALA A 214 -12.28 -18.43 22.66
CA ALA A 214 -11.19 -18.40 21.69
C ALA A 214 -11.18 -19.66 20.81
N ASP A 215 -10.96 -19.45 19.50
CA ASP A 215 -10.78 -20.49 18.48
C ASP A 215 -11.97 -21.45 18.22
N ALA A 216 -13.15 -21.18 18.77
CA ALA A 216 -14.36 -21.95 18.47
C ALA A 216 -15.41 -21.11 17.73
N ALA A 217 -16.07 -21.69 16.73
CA ALA A 217 -17.22 -21.07 16.11
C ALA A 217 -18.35 -20.95 17.14
N ILE A 218 -18.89 -19.75 17.34
CA ILE A 218 -19.99 -19.55 18.28
C ILE A 218 -21.27 -19.90 17.54
N THR A 219 -21.89 -21.02 17.93
CA THR A 219 -23.27 -21.29 17.53
C THR A 219 -24.21 -20.80 18.63
N VAL A 220 -25.12 -19.92 18.27
CA VAL A 220 -26.20 -19.43 19.12
C VAL A 220 -27.53 -19.81 18.48
N THR A 221 -28.38 -20.44 19.27
CA THR A 221 -29.75 -20.75 18.89
C THR A 221 -30.68 -19.93 19.76
N LEU A 222 -31.52 -19.11 19.14
CA LEU A 222 -32.56 -18.36 19.84
C LEU A 222 -33.92 -18.82 19.33
N GLU A 223 -34.84 -19.06 20.27
CA GLU A 223 -36.18 -19.56 19.99
C GLU A 223 -37.22 -18.58 20.53
N ALA A 224 -38.15 -18.17 19.67
CA ALA A 224 -39.30 -17.37 20.04
C ALA A 224 -40.58 -18.08 19.57
N ALA A 225 -41.44 -18.45 20.51
CA ALA A 225 -42.71 -19.13 20.25
C ALA A 225 -43.90 -18.17 20.38
N GLY A 226 -45.02 -18.50 19.73
CA GLY A 226 -46.26 -17.74 19.84
C GLY A 226 -46.30 -16.46 18.99
N LEU A 227 -45.51 -16.40 17.92
CA LEU A 227 -45.44 -15.24 17.04
C LEU A 227 -46.59 -15.25 16.02
N PRO A 228 -47.27 -14.12 15.75
CA PRO A 228 -48.38 -14.06 14.80
C PRO A 228 -47.87 -14.20 13.37
N THR A 229 -48.45 -15.11 12.57
CA THR A 229 -48.06 -15.39 11.16
C THR A 229 -48.10 -14.16 10.23
N THR A 230 -48.83 -13.11 10.61
CA THR A 230 -48.94 -11.86 9.84
C THR A 230 -47.82 -10.86 10.14
N THR A 231 -46.97 -11.12 11.13
CA THR A 231 -45.96 -10.18 11.61
C THR A 231 -44.58 -10.58 11.10
N GLN A 232 -43.92 -9.63 10.46
CA GLN A 232 -42.52 -9.74 10.04
C GLN A 232 -41.62 -9.82 11.27
N VAL A 233 -40.73 -10.81 11.28
CA VAL A 233 -39.73 -11.01 12.34
C VAL A 233 -38.37 -10.58 11.82
N ILE A 234 -37.69 -9.74 12.57
CA ILE A 234 -36.33 -9.30 12.28
C ILE A 234 -35.41 -9.98 13.29
N VAL A 235 -34.45 -10.74 12.79
CA VAL A 235 -33.41 -11.37 13.59
C VAL A 235 -32.12 -10.59 13.39
N THR A 236 -31.63 -9.96 14.45
CA THR A 236 -30.41 -9.15 14.39
C THR A 236 -29.33 -9.82 15.22
N GLY A 237 -28.22 -10.18 14.58
CA GLY A 237 -27.01 -10.64 15.25
C GLY A 237 -25.94 -9.57 15.16
N LYS A 238 -25.44 -9.13 16.31
CA LYS A 238 -24.39 -8.13 16.42
C LYS A 238 -23.13 -8.73 17.03
N SER A 239 -21.99 -8.54 16.38
CA SER A 239 -20.65 -8.82 16.89
C SER A 239 -19.80 -7.55 16.84
N ASP A 240 -18.58 -7.61 17.36
CA ASP A 240 -17.66 -6.47 17.34
C ASP A 240 -17.30 -6.13 15.88
N GLY A 241 -17.88 -5.05 15.36
CA GLY A 241 -17.71 -4.58 13.99
C GLY A 241 -18.63 -5.19 12.92
N TRP A 242 -19.62 -6.03 13.27
CA TRP A 242 -20.60 -6.52 12.28
C TRP A 242 -22.02 -6.53 12.84
N THR A 243 -22.96 -6.06 12.01
CA THR A 243 -24.39 -6.16 12.24
C THR A 243 -25.01 -6.96 11.10
N CYS A 244 -25.49 -8.17 11.40
CA CYS A 244 -26.22 -9.02 10.48
C CYS A 244 -27.71 -9.02 10.81
N THR A 245 -28.56 -8.85 9.80
CA THR A 245 -30.00 -8.87 9.92
C THR A 245 -30.59 -9.90 8.96
N ALA A 246 -31.49 -10.74 9.48
CA ALA A 246 -32.40 -11.57 8.69
C ALA A 246 -33.81 -11.03 8.85
N THR A 247 -34.51 -10.96 7.73
CA THR A 247 -35.94 -10.69 7.74
C THR A 247 -36.68 -11.97 7.43
N ILE A 248 -37.59 -12.37 8.32
CA ILE A 248 -38.39 -13.58 8.20
C ILE A 248 -39.84 -13.16 8.00
N GLY A 249 -40.37 -13.55 6.85
CA GLY A 249 -41.75 -13.32 6.45
C GLY A 249 -42.63 -14.54 6.69
N SER A 250 -43.57 -14.78 5.79
CA SER A 250 -44.51 -15.91 5.81
C SER A 250 -43.81 -17.24 5.58
N ALA A 251 -43.09 -17.73 6.59
CA ALA A 251 -42.35 -18.99 6.61
C ALA A 251 -41.03 -19.08 5.85
N GLU A 252 -40.60 -18.00 5.20
CA GLU A 252 -39.34 -17.96 4.45
C GLU A 252 -38.45 -16.81 4.93
N VAL A 253 -37.15 -16.98 4.74
CA VAL A 253 -36.17 -15.91 4.95
C VAL A 253 -36.21 -15.02 3.72
N ASP A 254 -36.81 -13.84 3.86
CA ASP A 254 -36.98 -12.87 2.76
C ASP A 254 -35.63 -12.26 2.34
N GLY A 255 -34.66 -12.23 3.24
CA GLY A 255 -33.31 -11.78 2.95
C GLY A 255 -32.40 -11.75 4.17
N THR A 256 -31.10 -11.87 3.90
CA THR A 256 -30.03 -11.71 4.89
C THR A 256 -29.11 -10.58 4.44
N SER A 257 -28.73 -9.70 5.37
CA SER A 257 -27.75 -8.64 5.10
C SER A 257 -26.78 -8.54 6.27
N CYS A 258 -25.49 -8.43 5.98
CA CYS A 258 -24.45 -8.20 6.98
C CYS A 258 -23.70 -6.93 6.60
N VAL A 259 -23.67 -5.98 7.52
CA VAL A 259 -22.99 -4.70 7.37
C VAL A 259 -21.85 -4.65 8.39
N GLN A 260 -20.68 -4.19 7.94
CA GLN A 260 -19.57 -3.90 8.84
C GLN A 260 -19.82 -2.53 9.49
N ASP A 261 -19.84 -2.49 10.82
CA ASP A 261 -20.00 -1.26 11.63
C ASP A 261 -18.73 -0.40 11.58
#